data_AF-A0A922SPK5-F1
#
_entry.id   AF-A0A922SPK5-F1
#
_cell.length_a   1.000
_cell.length_b   1.000
_cell.length_c   1.000
_cell.angle_alpha   90.00
_cell.angle_beta   90.00
_cell.angle_gamma   90.00
#
_symmetry.space_group_name_H-M   'P 1'
#
loop_
_entity.id
_entity.type
_entity.pdbx_description
1 polymer ?
#
loop_
_entity_poly.entity_id
_entity_poly.type
_entity_poly.pdbx_seq_one_letter_code
_entity_poly.pdbx_strand_id
1 'polypeptide(L)'
;METEMKNIMRKFFTSESEVFTGFHATYSRGNFYSTEGVPLSKMHIAWAEKEPNNVGNNENCITLNVNGEMADRSCDEPRPYICFRSADMKTEVNKCGTIDPGGHDFILFILFSCIVDALYNIGRVRITP
;
A
#
# COMPACT_ATOMS: atom_id res chain seq x y z
N MET A 1 10.42 -7.72 -11.75
CA MET A 1 9.47 -7.06 -10.86
C MET A 1 9.87 -5.61 -10.62
N GLU A 2 11.12 -5.34 -10.22
CA GLU A 2 11.65 -3.98 -9.99
C GLU A 2 11.54 -3.05 -11.22
N THR A 3 11.84 -3.55 -12.42
CA THR A 3 11.81 -2.75 -13.66
C THR A 3 10.42 -2.27 -14.04
N GLU A 4 9.41 -3.14 -13.90
CA GLU A 4 8.02 -2.81 -14.21
C GLU A 4 7.48 -1.77 -13.24
N MET A 5 7.77 -1.93 -11.94
CA MET A 5 7.35 -0.94 -10.93
C MET A 5 8.02 0.41 -11.17
N LYS A 6 9.32 0.47 -11.49
CA LYS A 6 10.00 1.73 -11.83
C LYS A 6 9.41 2.40 -13.07
N ASN A 7 9.06 1.62 -14.09
CA ASN A 7 8.45 2.15 -15.32
C ASN A 7 7.05 2.71 -15.06
N ILE A 8 6.23 2.01 -14.28
CA ILE A 8 4.91 2.51 -13.85
C ILE A 8 5.09 3.80 -13.03
N MET A 9 6.01 3.80 -12.06
CA MET A 9 6.24 4.94 -11.18
C MET A 9 6.64 6.18 -11.96
N ARG A 10 7.61 6.06 -12.88
CA ARG A 10 8.07 7.18 -13.72
C ARG A 10 7.03 7.68 -14.72
N LYS A 11 6.10 6.82 -15.14
CA LYS A 11 5.07 7.18 -16.11
C LYS A 11 3.91 7.95 -15.49
N PHE A 12 3.55 7.60 -14.25
CA PHE A 12 2.34 8.12 -13.61
C PHE A 12 2.61 9.12 -12.48
N PHE A 13 3.83 9.15 -11.92
CA PHE A 13 4.16 9.99 -10.78
C PHE A 13 5.38 10.88 -11.05
N THR A 14 5.45 11.99 -10.32
CA THR A 14 6.58 12.95 -10.41
C THR A 14 7.78 12.47 -9.61
N SER A 15 8.98 13.03 -9.85
CA SER A 15 10.20 12.63 -9.15
C SER A 15 10.13 12.76 -7.63
N GLU A 16 9.35 13.72 -7.15
CA GLU A 16 9.15 14.01 -5.72
C GLU A 16 8.04 13.16 -5.10
N SER A 17 7.36 12.33 -5.89
CA SER A 17 6.24 11.52 -5.40
C SER A 17 6.75 10.24 -4.75
N GLU A 18 6.27 9.99 -3.53
CA GLU A 18 6.31 8.68 -2.89
C GLU A 18 4.87 8.15 -2.80
N VAL A 19 4.67 6.88 -3.16
CA VAL A 19 3.36 6.23 -3.11
C VAL A 19 3.33 5.16 -2.03
N PHE A 20 2.22 5.02 -1.32
CA PHE A 20 2.03 3.92 -0.39
C PHE A 20 1.93 2.58 -1.13
N THR A 21 2.61 1.58 -0.56
CA THR A 21 2.71 0.22 -1.13
C THR A 21 1.73 -0.77 -0.50
N GLY A 22 1.08 -0.39 0.60
CA GLY A 22 0.23 -1.28 1.41
C GLY A 22 1.01 -2.12 2.43
N PHE A 23 2.34 -1.98 2.54
CA PHE A 23 3.10 -2.56 3.65
C PHE A 23 3.06 -1.65 4.87
N HIS A 24 2.79 -2.22 6.04
CA HIS A 24 2.66 -1.46 7.29
C HIS A 24 3.00 -2.29 8.53
N ALA A 25 3.36 -1.60 9.62
CA ALA A 25 3.72 -2.16 10.92
C ALA A 25 2.69 -1.81 12.02
N THR A 26 1.48 -1.38 11.65
CA THR A 26 0.46 -0.92 12.62
C THR A 26 -0.02 -2.03 13.55
N TYR A 27 0.04 -3.30 13.13
CA TYR A 27 -0.31 -4.45 13.97
C TYR A 27 0.83 -4.90 14.90
N SER A 28 2.08 -4.74 14.46
CA SER A 28 3.27 -5.17 15.18
C SER A 28 4.41 -4.21 14.87
N ARG A 29 4.69 -3.30 15.81
CA ARG A 29 5.70 -2.25 15.64
C ARG A 29 7.05 -2.86 15.24
N GLY A 30 7.66 -2.29 14.20
CA GLY A 30 8.92 -2.76 13.64
C GLY A 30 8.83 -3.99 12.73
N ASN A 31 7.64 -4.61 12.58
CA ASN A 31 7.42 -5.75 11.69
C ASN A 31 6.43 -5.36 10.60
N PHE A 32 6.93 -5.11 9.39
CA PHE A 32 6.12 -4.70 8.26
C PHE A 32 5.51 -5.90 7.52
N TYR A 33 4.21 -5.84 7.28
CA TYR A 33 3.44 -6.82 6.52
C TYR A 33 2.60 -6.14 5.46
N SER A 34 2.37 -6.83 4.34
CA SER A 34 1.34 -6.42 3.39
C SER A 34 -0.05 -6.61 3.99
N THR A 35 -1.05 -6.01 3.35
CA THR A 35 -2.47 -6.25 3.67
C THR A 35 -2.88 -7.72 3.53
N GLU A 36 -2.13 -8.52 2.75
CA GLU A 36 -2.33 -9.98 2.61
C GLU A 36 -1.53 -10.81 3.65
N GLY A 37 -0.85 -10.16 4.60
CA GLY A 37 -0.07 -10.83 5.65
C GLY A 37 1.29 -11.33 5.18
N VAL A 38 1.78 -10.91 4.02
CA VAL A 38 3.12 -11.26 3.54
C VAL A 38 4.14 -10.36 4.23
N PRO A 39 5.14 -10.91 4.95
CA PRO A 39 6.16 -10.08 5.60
C PRO A 39 7.04 -9.39 4.56
N LEU A 40 7.38 -8.11 4.80
CA LEU A 40 8.25 -7.31 3.94
C LEU A 40 9.64 -7.95 3.77
N SER A 41 10.12 -8.66 4.78
CA SER A 41 11.41 -9.37 4.76
C SER A 41 11.52 -10.49 3.71
N LYS A 42 10.39 -10.93 3.12
CA LYS A 42 10.38 -11.87 1.99
C LYS A 42 10.52 -11.19 0.63
N MET A 43 10.47 -9.86 0.58
CA MET A 43 10.61 -9.08 -0.65
C MET A 43 12.06 -8.61 -0.83
N HIS A 44 12.52 -8.57 -2.08
CA HIS A 44 13.77 -7.90 -2.41
C HIS A 44 13.48 -6.39 -2.52
N ILE A 45 13.98 -5.63 -1.56
CA ILE A 45 13.71 -4.19 -1.46
C ILE A 45 15.02 -3.41 -1.43
N ALA A 46 14.98 -2.19 -1.96
CA ALA A 46 16.02 -1.20 -1.81
C ALA A 46 15.49 -0.09 -0.92
N TRP A 47 16.21 0.25 0.14
CA TRP A 47 15.88 1.39 0.99
C TRP A 47 16.43 2.68 0.37
N ALA A 48 15.70 3.78 0.53
CA ALA A 48 16.22 5.09 0.23
C ALA A 48 17.33 5.47 1.23
N GLU A 49 18.12 6.47 0.89
CA GLU A 49 19.22 6.90 1.76
C GLU A 49 18.68 7.29 3.15
N LYS A 50 19.26 6.70 4.20
CA LYS A 50 18.88 6.90 5.62
C LYS A 50 17.51 6.32 5.99
N GLU A 51 16.99 5.38 5.22
CA GLU A 51 15.77 4.64 5.56
C GLU A 51 16.06 3.17 5.89
N PRO A 52 15.21 2.51 6.70
CA PRO A 52 14.13 3.13 7.48
C PRO A 52 14.66 3.85 8.73
N ASN A 53 14.04 4.96 9.13
CA ASN A 53 14.51 5.77 10.28
C ASN A 53 13.48 6.02 11.39
N ASN A 54 12.21 5.68 11.18
CA ASN A 54 11.14 5.78 12.17
C ASN A 54 11.11 7.11 12.94
N VAL A 55 11.13 8.22 12.21
CA VAL A 55 11.09 9.58 12.74
C VAL A 55 9.94 9.73 13.73
N GLY A 56 10.28 10.21 14.93
CA GLY A 56 9.31 10.45 16.00
C GLY A 56 8.62 9.19 16.53
N ASN A 57 9.12 7.99 16.20
CA ASN A 57 8.47 6.70 16.47
C ASN A 57 7.07 6.58 15.84
N ASN A 58 6.81 7.25 14.72
CA ASN A 58 5.49 7.29 14.09
C ASN A 58 5.48 6.94 12.59
N GLU A 59 6.49 6.23 12.07
CA GLU A 59 6.53 5.83 10.66
C GLU A 59 6.22 4.34 10.52
N ASN A 60 4.94 4.04 10.36
CA ASN A 60 4.43 2.67 10.36
C ASN A 60 3.97 2.21 8.98
N CYS A 61 4.12 3.01 7.92
CA CYS A 61 3.70 2.68 6.56
C CYS A 61 4.87 2.78 5.58
N ILE A 62 4.93 1.90 4.58
CA ILE A 62 6.01 1.89 3.59
C ILE A 62 5.57 2.58 2.31
N THR A 63 6.38 3.54 1.87
CA THR A 63 6.26 4.20 0.58
C THR A 63 7.31 3.72 -0.42
N LEU A 64 7.07 4.00 -1.70
CA LEU A 64 7.98 3.74 -2.81
C LEU A 64 8.14 5.01 -3.65
N ASN A 65 9.37 5.39 -3.96
CA ASN A 65 9.67 6.53 -4.81
C ASN A 65 9.85 6.12 -6.30
N VAL A 66 10.08 7.09 -7.18
CA VAL A 66 10.27 6.84 -8.62
C VAL A 66 11.55 6.08 -8.99
N ASN A 67 12.51 6.01 -8.07
CA ASN A 67 13.74 5.24 -8.23
C ASN A 67 13.53 3.77 -7.84
N GLY A 68 12.36 3.43 -7.29
CA GLY A 68 12.03 2.12 -6.76
C GLY A 68 12.64 1.87 -5.38
N GLU A 69 12.95 2.93 -4.65
CA GLU A 69 13.49 2.88 -3.29
C GLU A 69 12.36 3.08 -2.29
N MET A 70 12.45 2.40 -1.15
CA MET A 70 11.44 2.42 -0.09
C MET A 70 11.84 3.31 1.07
N ALA A 71 10.84 3.86 1.73
CA ALA A 71 10.98 4.60 2.98
C ALA A 71 9.84 4.22 3.93
N ASP A 72 10.08 4.21 5.24
CA ASP A 72 9.00 4.29 6.20
C ASP A 72 8.52 5.74 6.33
N ARG A 73 7.21 5.91 6.39
CA ARG A 73 6.54 7.20 6.56
C ARG A 73 5.40 7.07 7.54
N SER A 74 4.99 8.20 8.09
CA SER A 74 3.78 8.24 8.89
C SER A 74 2.57 7.88 8.03
N CYS A 75 1.75 6.96 8.53
CA CYS A 75 0.52 6.55 7.88
C CYS A 75 -0.52 7.68 7.83
N ASP A 76 -0.36 8.71 8.66
CA ASP A 76 -1.28 9.85 8.75
C ASP A 76 -1.00 10.90 7.65
N GLU A 77 0.12 10.77 6.92
CA GLU A 77 0.47 11.69 5.84
C GLU A 77 -0.32 11.39 4.55
N PRO A 78 -0.95 12.41 3.94
CA PRO A 78 -1.69 12.21 2.69
C PRO A 78 -0.72 11.95 1.54
N ARG A 79 -0.77 10.74 0.96
CA ARG A 79 0.05 10.34 -0.18
C ARG A 79 -0.76 9.47 -1.16
N PRO A 80 -0.40 9.45 -2.45
CA PRO A 80 -0.96 8.50 -3.39
C PRO A 80 -0.62 7.05 -2.99
N TYR A 81 -1.31 6.08 -3.58
CA TYR A 81 -1.10 4.64 -3.31
C TYR A 81 -1.06 3.83 -4.60
N ILE A 82 -0.42 2.66 -4.54
CA ILE A 82 -0.38 1.69 -5.63
C ILE A 82 -0.86 0.32 -5.14
N CYS A 83 -1.76 -0.29 -5.90
CA CYS A 83 -2.27 -1.64 -5.63
C CYS A 83 -1.65 -2.60 -6.65
N PHE A 84 -1.26 -3.81 -6.21
CA PHE A 84 -0.79 -4.87 -7.09
C PHE A 84 -1.77 -6.04 -7.09
N ARG A 85 -1.86 -6.75 -8.22
CA ARG A 85 -2.67 -7.95 -8.36
C ARG A 85 -1.98 -8.92 -9.31
N SER A 86 -1.93 -10.20 -8.95
CA SER A 86 -1.43 -11.22 -9.86
C SER A 86 -2.35 -11.34 -11.08
N ALA A 87 -1.77 -11.41 -12.28
CA ALA A 87 -2.50 -11.64 -13.52
C ALA A 87 -3.15 -13.04 -13.55
N ASP A 88 -2.58 -14.00 -12.81
CA ASP A 88 -3.06 -15.38 -12.75
C ASP A 88 -4.20 -15.57 -11.74
N MET A 89 -4.56 -14.54 -10.99
CA MET A 89 -5.70 -14.59 -10.09
C MET A 89 -6.98 -14.71 -10.91
N LYS A 90 -7.53 -15.92 -11.01
CA LYS A 90 -8.78 -16.21 -11.72
C LYS A 90 -9.91 -15.45 -11.07
N THR A 91 -10.31 -14.37 -11.72
CA THR A 91 -11.40 -13.53 -11.30
C THR A 91 -12.72 -14.15 -11.74
N GLU A 92 -13.36 -14.94 -10.88
CA GLU A 92 -14.75 -15.32 -11.11
C GLU A 92 -15.64 -14.13 -10.81
N VAL A 93 -16.13 -13.49 -11.88
CA VAL A 93 -17.07 -12.38 -11.78
C VAL A 93 -18.41 -12.96 -11.31
N ASN A 94 -18.83 -12.56 -10.12
CA ASN A 94 -20.13 -12.93 -9.58
C ASN A 94 -21.26 -12.18 -10.32
N LYS A 95 -22.50 -12.57 -10.04
CA LYS A 95 -23.69 -11.99 -10.69
C LYS A 95 -23.84 -10.48 -10.52
N CYS A 96 -23.13 -9.87 -9.57
CA CYS A 96 -23.13 -8.43 -9.32
C CYS A 96 -22.05 -7.68 -10.12
N GLY A 97 -21.30 -8.36 -10.99
CA GLY A 97 -20.20 -7.75 -11.76
C GLY A 97 -18.93 -7.53 -10.93
N THR A 98 -18.93 -7.97 -9.68
CA THR A 98 -17.79 -7.94 -8.75
C THR A 98 -17.08 -9.27 -8.77
N ILE A 99 -15.79 -9.26 -8.49
CA ILE A 99 -15.00 -10.48 -8.43
C ILE A 99 -14.99 -10.92 -6.98
N ASP A 100 -16.06 -11.53 -6.46
CA ASP A 100 -16.04 -12.11 -5.10
C ASP A 100 -16.52 -13.56 -5.18
N PRO A 101 -15.62 -14.55 -5.00
CA PRO A 101 -15.99 -15.96 -4.97
C PRO A 101 -16.62 -16.28 -3.61
N GLY A 102 -17.90 -15.93 -3.45
CA GLY A 102 -18.85 -16.43 -2.44
C GLY A 102 -18.32 -16.77 -1.03
N GLY A 103 -18.55 -15.86 -0.08
CA GLY A 103 -18.59 -16.18 1.36
C GLY A 103 -17.23 -16.06 2.05
N HIS A 104 -17.06 -14.98 2.82
CA HIS A 104 -15.85 -14.57 3.55
C HIS A 104 -14.77 -13.92 2.66
N ASP A 105 -14.85 -12.58 2.62
CA ASP A 105 -13.73 -11.64 2.70
C ASP A 105 -12.44 -11.97 1.94
N PHE A 106 -12.24 -11.44 0.73
CA PHE A 106 -10.88 -11.08 0.32
C PHE A 106 -10.82 -10.04 -0.82
N ILE A 107 -11.78 -10.00 -1.75
CA ILE A 107 -11.67 -9.10 -2.91
C ILE A 107 -12.43 -7.78 -2.71
N LEU A 108 -13.56 -7.80 -2.00
CA LEU A 108 -14.07 -6.59 -1.36
C LEU A 108 -13.00 -5.99 -0.44
N PHE A 109 -12.16 -6.78 0.26
CA PHE A 109 -11.03 -6.29 1.04
C PHE A 109 -9.83 -5.80 0.22
N ILE A 110 -9.64 -6.16 -1.05
CA ILE A 110 -8.53 -5.58 -1.86
C ILE A 110 -8.94 -4.21 -2.42
N LEU A 111 -10.19 -4.07 -2.86
CA LEU A 111 -10.75 -2.76 -3.26
C LEU A 111 -11.11 -1.91 -2.03
N PHE A 112 -11.64 -2.49 -0.95
CA PHE A 112 -11.80 -1.83 0.35
C PHE A 112 -10.47 -1.68 1.09
N SER A 113 -9.38 -2.41 0.87
CA SER A 113 -8.08 -2.00 1.46
C SER A 113 -7.60 -0.77 0.72
N CYS A 114 -7.62 -0.76 -0.62
CA CYS A 114 -7.27 0.44 -1.36
C CYS A 114 -8.24 1.63 -1.15
N ILE A 115 -9.51 1.42 -0.74
CA ILE A 115 -10.53 2.49 -0.52
C ILE A 115 -10.79 2.79 0.96
N VAL A 116 -10.75 1.82 1.88
CA VAL A 116 -10.93 2.01 3.34
C VAL A 116 -9.64 2.46 4.00
N ASP A 117 -8.46 2.08 3.53
CA ASP A 117 -7.23 2.73 4.01
C ASP A 117 -7.21 4.21 3.56
N ALA A 118 -7.82 4.52 2.42
CA ALA A 118 -8.09 5.91 2.00
C ALA A 118 -9.17 6.58 2.87
N LEU A 119 -10.30 5.92 3.16
CA LEU A 119 -11.42 6.52 3.91
C LEU A 119 -11.18 6.59 5.43
N TYR A 120 -10.43 5.67 6.02
CA TYR A 120 -10.11 5.67 7.45
C TYR A 120 -9.13 6.80 7.80
N ASN A 121 -8.20 7.13 6.90
CA ASN A 121 -7.33 8.32 7.02
C ASN A 121 -7.96 9.63 6.53
N ILE A 122 -9.04 9.58 5.73
CA ILE A 122 -9.90 10.75 5.46
C ILE A 122 -10.87 11.00 6.65
N GLY A 123 -11.02 10.04 7.56
CA GLY A 123 -11.94 10.06 8.71
C GLY A 123 -11.62 11.02 9.86
N ARG A 124 -10.56 11.84 9.76
CA ARG A 124 -10.38 13.04 10.62
C ARG A 124 -10.77 14.35 9.93
N VAL A 125 -11.52 14.30 8.84
CA VAL A 125 -12.31 15.44 8.39
C VAL A 125 -13.59 15.47 9.23
N ARG A 126 -13.67 16.41 10.19
CA ARG A 126 -14.94 16.80 10.80
C ARG A 126 -15.92 17.17 9.68
N ILE A 127 -16.93 16.34 9.46
CA ILE A 127 -18.17 16.80 8.85
C ILE A 127 -18.97 17.41 10.01
N THR A 128 -18.88 18.73 10.17
CA THR A 128 -19.92 19.49 10.88
C THR A 128 -21.21 19.43 10.07
N PRO A 129 -22.37 19.42 10.75
CA PRO A 129 -23.67 19.07 10.15
C PRO A 129 -24.06 19.89 8.94
#